data_AF-A0A178BDS6-F1
#
_entry.id   AF-A0A178BDS6-F1
#
_cell.length_a   1.000
_cell.length_b   1.000
_cell.length_c   1.000
_cell.angle_alpha   90.00
_cell.angle_beta   90.00
_cell.angle_gamma   90.00
#
_symmetry.space_group_name_H-M   'P 1'
#
loop_
_entity.id
_entity.type
_entity.pdbx_description
1 polymer ?
#
loop_
_entity_poly.entity_id
_entity_poly.type
_entity_poly.pdbx_seq_one_letter_code
_entity_poly.pdbx_strand_id
1 'polypeptide(L)' 'MRVDGPDRSLRCPICNRMYERADHLNRHLDSHRNERSFRCAECPAAFNRKDLLSRH' A
#
# COMPACT_ATOMS: atom_id res chain seq x y z
N MET A 1 12.01 -17.31 24.89
CA MET A 1 10.56 -17.26 24.61
C MET A 1 10.38 -16.31 23.43
N ARG A 2 10.01 -16.82 22.25
CA ARG A 2 9.64 -15.97 21.12
C ARG A 2 8.27 -15.42 21.43
N VAL A 3 8.19 -14.12 21.70
CA VAL A 3 6.91 -13.42 21.83
C VAL A 3 6.35 -13.29 20.43
N ASP A 4 5.72 -14.35 19.95
CA ASP A 4 4.77 -14.29 18.84
C ASP A 4 3.41 -14.00 19.48
N GLY A 5 3.24 -12.76 19.92
CA GLY A 5 1.95 -12.27 20.40
C GLY A 5 1.16 -11.77 19.19
N PRO A 6 0.06 -12.43 18.77
CA PRO A 6 -0.77 -11.96 17.67
C PRO A 6 -1.72 -10.87 18.19
N ASP A 7 -1.19 -9.77 18.68
CA ASP A 7 -2.03 -8.68 19.16
C ASP A 7 -1.39 -7.35 18.81
N ARG A 8 -2.04 -6.60 17.91
CA ARG A 8 -1.72 -5.23 17.45
C ARG A 8 -0.66 -5.00 16.38
N SER A 9 -0.13 -6.00 15.70
CA SER A 9 0.58 -5.75 14.43
C SER A 9 -0.43 -5.56 13.29
N LEU A 10 -0.53 -4.32 12.81
CA LEU A 10 -1.42 -3.94 11.72
C LEU A 10 -0.74 -4.23 10.39
N ARG A 11 -1.30 -5.19 9.66
CA ARG A 11 -0.83 -5.58 8.33
C ARG A 11 -1.34 -4.61 7.27
N CYS A 12 -0.45 -4.13 6.43
CA CYS A 12 -0.81 -3.39 5.22
C CYS A 12 -1.52 -4.33 4.23
N PRO A 13 -2.76 -4.03 3.79
CA PRO A 13 -3.50 -4.84 2.82
C PRO A 13 -2.95 -4.76 1.39
N ILE A 14 -1.95 -3.90 1.14
CA ILE A 14 -1.43 -3.64 -0.21
C ILE A 14 -0.10 -4.35 -0.46
N CYS A 15 0.82 -4.30 0.51
CA CYS A 15 2.14 -4.95 0.41
C CYS A 15 2.43 -5.96 1.52
N ASN A 16 1.44 -6.27 2.37
CA ASN A 16 1.57 -7.19 3.51
C ASN A 16 2.65 -6.84 4.55
N ARG A 17 3.19 -5.60 4.54
CA ARG A 17 4.08 -5.13 5.63
C ARG A 17 3.34 -5.05 6.95
N MET A 18 4.03 -5.41 8.03
CA MET A 18 3.51 -5.36 9.39
C MET A 18 3.99 -4.11 10.11
N TYR A 19 3.07 -3.43 10.79
CA TYR A 19 3.33 -2.21 11.56
C TYR A 19 2.84 -2.39 12.98
N GLU A 20 3.62 -1.96 13.96
CA GLU A 20 3.24 -2.08 15.38
C GLU A 20 2.22 -1.00 15.82
N ARG A 21 2.00 0.03 14.97
CA ARG A 21 1.15 1.19 15.28
C ARG A 21 0.25 1.58 14.12
N ALA A 22 -0.98 2.00 14.44
CA ALA A 22 -1.97 2.46 13.47
C ALA A 22 -1.55 3.75 12.75
N ASP A 23 -0.90 4.67 13.47
CA ASP A 23 -0.38 5.91 12.89
C ASP A 23 0.71 5.64 11.84
N HIS A 24 1.57 4.63 12.07
CA HIS A 24 2.59 4.22 11.10
C HIS A 24 1.97 3.50 9.90
N LEU A 25 1.01 2.60 10.12
CA LEU A 25 0.27 1.98 9.02
C LEU A 25 -0.46 3.04 8.19
N ASN A 26 -1.15 4.00 8.81
CA ASN A 26 -1.93 5.01 8.08
C ASN A 26 -1.04 5.92 7.22
N ARG A 27 0.11 6.36 7.74
CA ARG A 27 1.12 7.09 6.95
C ARG A 27 1.68 6.24 5.81
N HIS A 28 1.87 4.95 6.04
CA HIS A 28 2.32 4.04 4.99
C HIS A 28 1.24 3.78 3.93
N LEU A 29 -0.03 3.68 4.33
CA LEU A 29 -1.17 3.59 3.42
C LEU A 29 -1.29 4.85 2.55
N ASP A 30 -0.90 6.02 3.06
CA ASP A 30 -0.85 7.24 2.26
C ASP A 30 0.23 7.18 1.17
N SER A 31 1.38 6.54 1.46
CA SER A 31 2.37 6.21 0.42
C SER A 31 1.75 5.34 -0.67
N HIS A 32 0.96 4.33 -0.30
CA HIS A 32 0.23 3.51 -1.27
C HIS A 32 -0.88 4.27 -2.01
N ARG A 33 -1.52 5.23 -1.36
CA ARG A 33 -2.49 6.13 -2.01
C ARG A 33 -1.81 7.07 -3.01
N ASN A 34 -0.55 7.42 -2.77
CA ASN A 34 0.31 8.17 -3.68
C ASN A 34 0.98 7.28 -4.76
N GLU A 35 0.79 5.96 -4.70
CA GLU A 35 1.33 5.00 -5.67
C GLU A 35 0.42 4.84 -6.87
N ARG A 36 0.06 5.94 -7.53
CA ARG A 36 -0.55 5.98 -8.88
C ARG A 36 -2.08 6.07 -8.86
N SER A 37 -2.60 7.30 -8.84
CA SER A 37 -4.01 7.62 -9.09
C SER A 37 -4.56 7.06 -10.42
N PHE A 38 -3.67 6.62 -11.32
CA PHE A 38 -4.01 6.11 -12.65
C PHE A 38 -3.67 4.61 -12.73
N ARG A 39 -4.52 3.78 -12.15
CA ARG A 39 -4.44 2.31 -12.28
C ARG A 39 -5.09 1.87 -13.59
N CYS A 40 -4.42 1.01 -14.35
CA CYS A 40 -5.03 0.38 -15.52
C CYS A 40 -6.12 -0.59 -15.06
N ALA A 41 -7.28 -0.60 -15.73
CA ALA A 41 -8.37 -1.51 -15.39
C ALA A 41 -8.11 -2.95 -15.86
N GLU A 42 -7.25 -3.13 -16.85
CA GLU A 42 -6.96 -4.43 -17.47
C GLU A 42 -5.68 -5.10 -16.95
N CYS A 43 -4.80 -4.33 -16.29
CA CYS A 43 -3.50 -4.79 -15.83
C CYS A 43 -3.23 -4.34 -14.39
N PRO A 44 -2.41 -5.06 -13.60
CA PRO A 44 -1.95 -4.60 -12.29
C PRO A 44 -0.97 -3.41 -12.35
N ALA A 45 -0.72 -2.87 -13.55
CA ALA A 45 0.07 -1.67 -13.76
C ALA A 45 -0.69 -0.44 -13.26
N ALA A 46 0.04 0.47 -12.64
CA ALA A 46 -0.50 1.77 -12.29
C ALA A 46 0.50 2.86 -12.73
N PHE A 47 0.09 4.11 -12.85
CA PHE A 47 0.93 5.20 -13.35
C PHE A 47 0.80 6.46 -12.49
N ASN A 48 1.92 7.14 -12.25
CA ASN A 48 1.96 8.35 -11.41
C ASN A 48 1.42 9.58 -12.17
N ARG A 49 1.10 9.43 -13.45
CA ARG A 49 0.56 10.50 -14.31
C ARG A 49 -0.50 9.95 -15.25
N LYS A 50 -1.51 10.77 -15.55
CA LYS A 50 -2.61 10.41 -16.45
C LYS A 50 -2.10 10.12 -17.86
N ASP A 51 -1.14 10.91 -18.33
CA ASP A 51 -0.54 10.77 -19.66
C ASP A 51 0.18 9.42 -19.83
N LEU A 52 0.81 8.94 -18.76
CA LEU A 52 1.48 7.64 -18.76
C LEU A 52 0.47 6.48 -18.79
N LEU A 53 -0.69 6.62 -18.13
CA LEU A 53 -1.78 5.65 -18.27
C LEU A 53 -2.43 5.74 -19.66
N SER A 54 -2.60 6.94 -20.22
CA SER A 54 -3.27 7.13 -21.51
C SER A 54 -2.44 6.62 -22.70
N ARG A 55 -1.11 6.54 -22.54
CA ARG A 55 -0.19 5.99 -23.55
C ARG A 55 0.12 4.51 -23.32
N HIS A 56 -0.19 3.99 -22.13
CA HIS A 56 0.00 2.59 -21.78
C HIS A 56 -1.04 1.72 -22.47
#